data_AF-A0A5J4PW90-F1
#
_entry.id   AF-A0A5J4PW90-F1
#
_cell.length_a   1.000
_cell.length_b   1.000
_cell.length_c   1.000
_cell.angle_alpha   90.00
_cell.angle_beta   90.00
_cell.angle_gamma   90.00
#
_symmetry.space_group_name_H-M   'P 1'
#
loop_
_entity.id
_entity.type
_entity.pdbx_description
1 polymer ?
#
loop_
_entity_poly.entity_id
_entity_poly.type
_entity_poly.pdbx_seq_one_letter_code
_entity_poly.pdbx_strand_id
1 'polypeptide(L)' 'MITEKLSQAIGTELSVEGLHVGFLLNRITLDNVLLKDKSDKDLLKVSRLSVKFEVMAALRGKISLSNVQLFGF' A
#
# COMPACT_ATOMS: atom_id res chain seq x y z
N MET A 1 7.86 12.44 -3.03
CA MET A 1 7.75 11.00 -3.42
C MET A 1 6.32 10.49 -3.18
N ILE A 2 5.87 9.39 -3.82
CA ILE A 2 4.49 8.87 -3.70
C ILE A 2 4.03 8.64 -2.25
N THR A 3 4.95 8.26 -1.36
CA THR A 3 4.73 8.04 0.07
C THR A 3 4.31 9.30 0.82
N GLU A 4 4.84 10.48 0.47
CA GLU A 4 4.46 11.76 1.08
C GLU A 4 3.00 12.11 0.75
N LYS A 5 2.61 11.94 -0.53
CA LYS A 5 1.21 12.16 -0.94
C LYS A 5 0.26 11.18 -0.25
N LEU A 6 0.68 9.92 -0.10
CA LEU A 6 -0.12 8.92 0.59
C LEU A 6 -0.22 9.23 2.09
N SER A 7 0.86 9.64 2.74
CA SER A 7 0.87 10.06 4.15
C SER A 7 -0.07 11.25 4.37
N GLN A 8 -0.03 12.25 3.48
CA GLN A 8 -0.96 13.39 3.53
C GLN A 8 -2.42 12.95 3.36
N ALA A 9 -2.71 12.00 2.48
CA ALA A 9 -4.06 11.49 2.26
C ALA A 9 -4.57 10.66 3.44
N ILE A 10 -3.70 9.88 4.09
CA ILE A 10 -4.03 9.05 5.26
C ILE A 10 -4.11 9.90 6.53
N GLY A 11 -3.36 11.01 6.58
CA GLY A 11 -3.30 11.92 7.73
C GLY A 11 -2.41 11.42 8.87
N THR A 12 -1.55 10.44 8.59
CA THR A 12 -0.54 9.90 9.52
C THR A 12 0.74 9.53 8.76
N GLU A 13 1.82 9.26 9.48
CA GLU A 13 3.10 8.88 8.88
C GLU A 13 3.01 7.48 8.27
N LEU A 14 3.38 7.38 6.99
CA LEU A 14 3.58 6.13 6.26
C LEU A 14 5.01 6.07 5.72
N SER A 15 5.73 5.02 6.13
CA SER A 15 7.03 4.66 5.57
C SER A 15 6.92 3.38 4.74
N VAL A 16 7.62 3.38 3.61
CA VAL A 16 7.72 2.26 2.67
C VAL A 16 9.13 2.28 2.09
N GLU A 17 9.85 1.17 2.19
CA GLU A 17 11.22 1.08 1.67
C GLU A 17 11.25 0.70 0.19
N GLY A 18 10.33 -0.16 -0.24
CA GLY A 18 10.27 -0.66 -1.62
C GLY A 18 8.86 -0.63 -2.18
N LEU A 19 8.71 -0.22 -3.44
CA LEU A 19 7.47 -0.33 -4.19
C LEU A 19 7.73 -1.09 -5.49
N HIS A 20 6.98 -2.17 -5.68
CA HIS A 20 7.08 -3.03 -6.84
C HIS A 20 5.72 -3.16 -7.51
N VAL A 21 5.72 -3.24 -8.84
CA VAL A 21 4.54 -3.57 -9.62
C VAL A 21 4.71 -4.97 -10.18
N GLY A 22 3.71 -5.81 -9.99
CA GLY A 22 3.70 -7.17 -10.51
C GLY A 22 3.74 -7.17 -12.05
N PHE A 23 4.26 -8.26 -12.63
CA PHE A 23 4.45 -8.40 -14.08
C PHE A 23 3.20 -8.09 -14.92
N LEU A 24 2.01 -8.46 -14.43
CA LEU A 24 0.73 -8.23 -15.11
C LEU A 24 0.09 -6.86 -14.80
N LEU A 25 0.81 -5.96 -14.12
CA LEU A 25 0.36 -4.62 -13.70
C LEU A 25 -0.94 -4.63 -12.87
N ASN A 26 -1.34 -5.76 -12.32
CA ASN A 26 -2.57 -5.91 -11.52
C ASN A 26 -2.27 -6.04 -10.02
N ARG A 27 -1.01 -5.84 -9.62
CA ARG A 27 -0.55 -6.01 -8.25
C ARG A 27 0.49 -4.96 -7.90
N ILE A 28 0.32 -4.32 -6.76
CA ILE A 28 1.34 -3.48 -6.12
C ILE A 28 1.80 -4.22 -4.89
N THR A 29 3.12 -4.26 -4.69
CA THR A 29 3.74 -4.83 -3.50
C THR A 29 4.62 -3.79 -2.86
N LEU A 30 4.43 -3.56 -1.56
CA LEU A 30 5.19 -2.62 -0.75
C LEU A 30 6.03 -3.42 0.25
N ASP A 31 7.31 -3.12 0.34
CA ASP A 31 8.23 -3.75 1.29
C ASP A 31 8.44 -2.85 2.51
N ASN A 32 8.55 -3.49 3.68
CA ASN A 32 8.83 -2.87 4.98
C ASN A 32 7.90 -1.67 5.25
N VAL A 33 6.60 -1.94 5.27
CA VAL A 33 5.57 -0.93 5.50
C VAL A 33 5.45 -0.67 6.99
N LEU A 34 5.62 0.60 7.38
CA LEU A 34 5.30 1.10 8.71
C LEU A 34 4.25 2.21 8.58
N LEU A 35 3.11 2.02 9.23
CA LEU A 35 2.06 3.02 9.35
C LEU A 35 1.86 3.34 10.81
N LYS A 36 1.88 4.63 11.15
CA LYS A 36 1.55 5.11 12.48
C LYS A 36 0.08 5.52 12.57
N ASP A 37 -0.45 5.53 13.79
CA ASP A 37 -1.72 6.17 14.11
C ASP A 37 -1.56 7.69 14.29
N LYS A 38 -2.67 8.40 14.58
CA LYS A 38 -2.66 9.85 14.78
C LYS A 38 -1.95 10.31 16.07
N SER A 39 -1.61 9.37 16.95
CA SER A 39 -0.89 9.59 18.20
C SER A 39 0.59 9.19 18.09
N ASP A 40 1.10 9.03 16.87
CA ASP A 40 2.49 8.64 16.56
C ASP A 40 2.87 7.23 17.04
N LYS A 41 1.90 6.35 17.26
CA LYS A 41 2.14 4.95 17.64
C LYS A 41 2.10 4.04 16.43
N ASP A 42 2.94 3.01 16.41
CA ASP A 42 2.92 1.98 15.37
C ASP A 42 1.54 1.30 15.30
N LEU A 43 0.86 1.45 14.15
CA LEU A 43 -0.46 0.87 13.88
C LEU A 43 -0.35 -0.39 13.02
N LEU A 44 0.48 -0.35 11.99
CA LEU A 44 0.73 -1.48 11.11
C LEU A 44 2.22 -1.54 10.80
N LYS A 45 2.82 -2.71 11.04
CA LYS A 45 4.19 -3.03 10.65
C LYS A 45 4.18 -4.39 9.98
N VAL A 46 4.55 -4.43 8.70
CA VAL A 46 4.61 -5.67 7.92
C VAL A 46 5.83 -5.66 7.02
N SER A 47 6.49 -6.80 6.88
CA SER A 47 7.64 -6.91 5.97
C SER A 47 7.21 -6.79 4.51
N ARG A 48 5.98 -7.18 4.19
CA ARG A 48 5.40 -7.00 2.85
C ARG A 48 3.88 -6.83 2.86
N LEU A 49 3.40 -5.81 2.15
CA LEU A 49 1.99 -5.59 1.83
C LEU A 49 1.79 -5.80 0.33
N SER A 50 0.95 -6.75 -0.07
CA SER A 50 0.62 -6.99 -1.48
C SER A 50 -0.86 -6.76 -1.74
N VAL A 51 -1.15 -5.88 -2.70
CA VAL A 51 -2.51 -5.50 -3.08
C VAL A 51 -2.73 -5.86 -4.54
N LYS A 52 -3.68 -6.74 -4.81
CA LYS A 52 -4.11 -7.06 -6.18
C LYS A 52 -5.37 -6.26 -6.51
N PHE A 53 -5.35 -5.54 -7.63
CA PHE A 53 -6.46 -4.72 -8.09
C PHE A 53 -6.92 -5.15 -9.50
N GLU A 54 -8.16 -4.80 -9.83
CA GLU A 54 -8.73 -5.10 -11.13
C GLU A 54 -8.40 -3.99 -12.13
N VAL A 55 -7.48 -4.27 -13.06
CA VAL A 55 -7.04 -3.30 -14.09
C VAL A 55 -8.21 -2.78 -14.92
N MET A 56 -9.16 -3.65 -15.30
CA MET A 56 -10.34 -3.25 -16.07
C MET A 56 -11.25 -2.29 -15.31
N ALA A 57 -11.35 -2.41 -13.98
CA ALA A 57 -12.08 -1.45 -13.17
C ALA A 57 -11.32 -0.10 -13.13
N ALA A 58 -10.00 -0.15 -12.96
CA ALA A 58 -9.14 1.05 -12.94
C ALA A 58 -9.23 1.86 -14.23
N LEU A 59 -9.22 1.18 -15.40
CA LEU A 59 -9.39 1.82 -16.71
C LEU A 59 -10.76 2.50 -16.88
N ARG A 60 -11.76 2.09 -16.10
CA ARG A 60 -13.10 2.72 -16.05
C ARG A 60 -13.22 3.76 -14.92
N GLY A 61 -12.11 4.18 -14.33
CA GLY A 61 -12.08 5.14 -13.22
C GLY A 61 -12.56 4.58 -11.88
N LYS A 62 -12.61 3.25 -11.71
CA LYS A 62 -13.02 2.59 -10.47
C LYS A 62 -11.83 1.89 -9.81
N ILE A 63 -11.73 2.00 -8.49
CA ILE A 63 -10.75 1.24 -7.71
C ILE A 63 -11.45 -0.01 -7.18
N SER A 64 -10.99 -1.20 -7.60
CA SER A 64 -11.49 -2.49 -7.13
C SER A 64 -10.31 -3.33 -6.66
N LEU A 65 -10.27 -3.63 -5.37
CA LEU A 65 -9.23 -4.43 -4.74
C LEU A 65 -9.74 -5.86 -4.61
N SER A 66 -9.13 -6.77 -5.35
CA SER A 66 -9.51 -8.19 -5.36
C SER A 66 -8.88 -8.99 -4.22
N ASN A 67 -7.73 -8.55 -3.71
CA ASN A 67 -7.01 -9.23 -2.64
C ASN A 67 -6.02 -8.28 -1.95
N VAL A 68 -5.92 -8.38 -0.63
CA VAL A 68 -4.94 -7.68 0.20
C VAL A 68 -4.27 -8.71 1.10
N GLN A 69 -2.94 -8.81 1.00
CA GLN A 69 -2.14 -9.78 1.75
C GLN A 69 -1.07 -9.05 2.55
N LEU A 70 -0.94 -9.44 3.81
CA LEU A 70 0.07 -8.95 4.74
C LEU A 70 1.01 -10.13 5.07
N PHE A 71 2.31 -9.91 4.99
CA PHE A 71 3.31 -10.92 5.30
C PHE A 71 4.26 -10.43 6.40
N GLY A 72 4.53 -11.33 7.36
CA GLY A 72 5.58 -11.20 8.37
C GLY A 72 5.41 -10.09 9.41
N PHE A 73 6.32 -10.11 10.37
CA PHE A 73 6.65 -9.06 11.34
C PHE A 73 8.15 -9.16 11.68
#